data_AF-A0A167K0P1-F1
#
_entry.id   AF-A0A167K0P1-F1
#
_cell.length_a   1.000
_cell.length_b   1.000
_cell.length_c   1.000
_cell.angle_alpha   90.00
_cell.angle_beta   90.00
_cell.angle_gamma   90.00
#
_symmetry.space_group_name_H-M   'P 1'
#
loop_
_entity.id
_entity.type
_entity.pdbx_description
1 polymer ?
#
loop_
_entity_poly.entity_id
_entity_poly.type
_entity_poly.pdbx_seq_one_letter_code
_entity_poly.pdbx_strand_id
1 'polypeptide(L)'
;MNAITQTILNKSKLEIDLIKITNATESSFLMSLKGKTTKIGVAKATVSAMTVDLVGPRGAFGRLDVPEIKMGAFGADITIVEQRIAIIDMEAFKAFVASIMQDEQLVLRLEKGQATVKSMGMTSTIAYNKVLNLRGLKSLETTLLKVEADDNGVKSIISMLNPSQFEVDLGTVIYEVQGKDGRRIGEQKGATYVSRGESSLALHGFVEGEVSSGETRFVGVDVEEENWLKQIMGSIEVVVTV
;
A
#
# COMPACT_ATOMS: atom_id res chain seq x y z
N MET A 1 32.42 -8.01 -19.11
CA MET A 1 32.93 -7.54 -17.80
C MET A 1 31.75 -7.14 -16.89
N ASN A 2 30.84 -8.09 -16.58
CA ASN A 2 29.47 -7.74 -16.13
C ASN A 2 28.95 -8.52 -14.91
N ALA A 3 29.62 -9.61 -14.51
CA ALA A 3 29.15 -10.47 -13.42
C ALA A 3 29.29 -9.84 -12.03
N ILE A 4 30.33 -9.03 -11.80
CA ILE A 4 30.58 -8.38 -10.50
C ILE A 4 29.54 -7.29 -10.23
N THR A 5 29.29 -6.40 -11.20
CA THR A 5 28.27 -5.35 -11.10
C THR A 5 26.88 -5.96 -10.87
N GLN A 6 26.53 -7.01 -11.61
CA GLN A 6 25.28 -7.74 -11.39
C GLN A 6 25.23 -8.41 -10.02
N THR A 7 26.34 -9.00 -9.54
CA THR A 7 26.40 -9.64 -8.22
C THR A 7 26.20 -8.62 -7.09
N ILE A 8 26.82 -7.44 -7.19
CA ILE A 8 26.65 -6.36 -6.20
C ILE A 8 25.20 -5.88 -6.20
N LEU A 9 24.61 -5.66 -7.38
CA LEU A 9 23.21 -5.28 -7.49
C LEU A 9 22.28 -6.36 -6.91
N ASN A 10 22.52 -7.64 -7.18
CA ASN A 10 21.70 -8.72 -6.62
C ASN A 10 21.81 -8.80 -5.09
N LYS A 11 22.98 -8.47 -4.53
CA LYS A 11 23.20 -8.42 -3.07
C LYS A 11 22.74 -7.12 -2.42
N SER A 12 22.44 -6.08 -3.19
CA SER A 12 21.97 -4.82 -2.63
C SER A 12 20.54 -4.92 -2.14
N LYS A 13 20.26 -4.26 -1.02
CA LYS A 13 18.94 -4.29 -0.37
C LYS A 13 18.21 -2.99 -0.68
N LEU A 14 16.97 -3.09 -1.12
CA LEU A 14 16.05 -1.96 -1.21
C LEU A 14 15.11 -2.05 -0.01
N GLU A 15 15.25 -1.09 0.89
CA GLU A 15 14.37 -0.93 2.05
C GLU A 15 13.32 0.12 1.70
N ILE A 16 12.06 -0.20 1.92
CA ILE A 16 10.93 0.70 1.62
C ILE A 16 10.52 1.39 2.91
N ASP A 17 10.41 2.71 2.84
CA ASP A 17 9.94 3.55 3.95
C ASP A 17 8.43 3.84 3.80
N LEU A 18 7.98 4.08 2.56
CA LEU A 18 6.60 4.47 2.24
C LEU A 18 6.20 3.94 0.87
N ILE A 19 5.00 3.39 0.78
CA ILE A 19 4.22 3.23 -0.45
C ILE A 19 2.89 3.93 -0.21
N LYS A 20 2.58 4.94 -1.02
CA LYS A 20 1.32 5.66 -0.96
C LYS A 20 0.52 5.39 -2.22
N ILE A 21 -0.73 4.96 -2.07
CA ILE A 21 -1.68 4.66 -3.15
C ILE A 21 -2.84 5.63 -3.02
N THR A 22 -3.08 6.45 -4.05
CA THR A 22 -4.15 7.45 -4.08
C THR A 22 -4.84 7.54 -5.42
N ASN A 23 -5.94 8.28 -5.47
CA ASN A 23 -6.63 8.65 -6.71
C ASN A 23 -6.95 7.42 -7.58
N ALA A 24 -7.62 6.45 -6.96
CA ALA A 24 -8.06 5.23 -7.61
C ALA A 24 -9.07 5.55 -8.72
N THR A 25 -8.87 4.92 -9.89
CA THR A 25 -9.84 4.90 -11.00
C THR A 25 -10.24 3.45 -11.28
N GLU A 26 -11.05 3.17 -12.29
CA GLU A 26 -11.37 1.77 -12.64
C GLU A 26 -10.16 0.94 -13.09
N SER A 27 -9.13 1.59 -13.65
CA SER A 27 -8.02 0.93 -14.34
C SER A 27 -6.64 1.51 -13.99
N SER A 28 -6.55 2.41 -13.02
CA SER A 28 -5.28 3.02 -12.60
C SER A 28 -5.35 3.57 -11.18
N PHE A 29 -4.18 3.94 -10.65
CA PHE A 29 -4.03 4.68 -9.40
C PHE A 29 -2.74 5.50 -9.46
N LEU A 30 -2.58 6.46 -8.55
CA LEU A 30 -1.31 7.15 -8.32
C LEU A 30 -0.53 6.42 -7.23
N MET A 31 0.75 6.19 -7.49
CA MET A 31 1.67 5.57 -6.56
C MET A 31 2.83 6.52 -6.24
N SER A 32 3.09 6.72 -4.96
CA SER A 32 4.36 7.28 -4.49
C SER A 32 5.14 6.21 -3.75
N LEU A 33 6.45 6.19 -3.93
CA LEU A 33 7.35 5.24 -3.27
C LEU A 33 8.55 6.01 -2.72
N LYS A 34 8.85 5.79 -1.45
CA LYS A 34 10.09 6.23 -0.82
C LYS A 34 10.81 5.01 -0.28
N GLY A 35 12.09 4.90 -0.60
CA GLY A 35 12.94 3.86 -0.06
C GLY A 35 14.41 4.20 -0.17
N LYS A 36 15.23 3.31 0.36
CA LYS A 36 16.67 3.43 0.39
C LYS A 36 17.32 2.15 -0.11
N THR A 37 18.22 2.29 -1.07
CA THR A 37 19.09 1.20 -1.49
C THR A 37 20.37 1.21 -0.67
N THR A 38 20.73 0.09 -0.06
CA THR A 38 21.94 -0.12 0.74
C THR A 38 22.75 -1.32 0.24
N LYS A 39 23.93 -1.55 0.82
CA LYS A 39 24.82 -2.70 0.50
C LYS A 39 25.30 -2.75 -0.96
N ILE A 40 25.57 -1.58 -1.55
CA ILE A 40 25.98 -1.40 -2.94
C ILE A 40 27.51 -1.23 -3.13
N GLY A 41 28.29 -1.36 -2.05
CA GLY A 41 29.75 -1.16 -2.07
C GLY A 41 30.17 0.30 -1.91
N VAL A 42 31.48 0.55 -1.87
CA VAL A 42 32.06 1.87 -1.57
C VAL A 42 32.14 2.83 -2.77
N ALA A 43 31.88 2.34 -3.98
CA ALA A 43 32.04 3.11 -5.20
C ALA A 43 30.79 3.95 -5.52
N LYS A 44 30.99 5.22 -5.91
CA LYS A 44 29.92 6.03 -6.49
C LYS A 44 29.50 5.44 -7.83
N ALA A 45 28.20 5.34 -8.07
CA ALA A 45 27.67 4.80 -9.30
C ALA A 45 26.34 5.45 -9.66
N THR A 46 26.04 5.53 -10.95
CA THR A 46 24.76 6.01 -11.45
C THR A 46 24.05 4.87 -12.16
N VAL A 47 22.86 4.51 -11.69
CA VAL A 47 21.98 3.57 -12.39
C VAL A 47 21.03 4.38 -13.26
N SER A 48 21.00 4.12 -14.56
CA SER A 48 20.09 4.81 -15.47
C SER A 48 18.63 4.55 -15.10
N ALA A 49 17.76 5.49 -15.46
CA ALA A 49 16.31 5.28 -15.38
C ALA A 49 15.89 4.01 -16.14
N MET A 50 14.82 3.37 -15.68
CA MET A 50 14.31 2.11 -16.22
C MET A 50 12.84 1.95 -15.87
N THR A 51 12.15 1.05 -16.56
CA THR A 51 10.81 0.59 -16.20
C THR A 51 10.90 -0.83 -15.63
N VAL A 52 10.15 -1.11 -14.56
CA VAL A 52 10.04 -2.44 -13.95
C VAL A 52 8.59 -2.90 -13.91
N ASP A 53 8.37 -4.20 -13.98
CA ASP A 53 7.06 -4.81 -13.69
C ASP A 53 6.85 -4.84 -12.17
N LEU A 54 5.66 -4.44 -11.72
CA LEU A 54 5.18 -4.62 -10.34
C LEU A 54 4.51 -5.98 -10.25
N VAL A 55 5.15 -6.92 -9.55
CA VAL A 55 4.74 -8.33 -9.53
C VAL A 55 4.31 -8.74 -8.11
N GLY A 56 3.02 -9.04 -7.98
CA GLY A 56 2.40 -9.55 -6.76
C GLY A 56 2.35 -11.08 -6.72
N PRO A 57 1.47 -11.67 -5.88
CA PRO A 57 1.37 -13.12 -5.71
C PRO A 57 0.88 -13.85 -6.98
N ARG A 58 0.02 -13.21 -7.78
CA ARG A 58 -0.58 -13.80 -8.99
C ARG A 58 0.02 -13.31 -10.31
N GLY A 59 1.09 -12.52 -10.27
CA GLY A 59 1.77 -12.02 -11.47
C GLY A 59 1.94 -10.51 -11.50
N ALA A 60 2.31 -9.99 -12.67
CA ALA A 60 2.52 -8.57 -12.90
C ALA A 60 1.17 -7.84 -13.01
N PHE A 61 0.95 -6.80 -12.21
CA PHE A 61 -0.30 -6.04 -12.20
C PHE A 61 -0.15 -4.62 -12.73
N GLY A 62 1.08 -4.11 -12.83
CA GLY A 62 1.38 -2.76 -13.32
C GLY A 62 2.85 -2.59 -13.65
N ARG A 63 3.24 -1.38 -14.05
CA ARG A 63 4.63 -1.00 -14.31
C ARG A 63 4.98 0.28 -13.57
N LEU A 64 6.23 0.35 -13.14
CA LEU A 64 6.79 1.48 -12.41
C LEU A 64 8.04 1.98 -13.13
N ASP A 65 8.06 3.26 -13.46
CA ASP A 65 9.25 3.95 -13.93
C ASP A 65 10.10 4.36 -12.73
N VAL A 66 11.28 3.78 -12.66
CA VAL A 66 12.29 4.09 -11.65
C VAL A 66 13.22 5.16 -12.23
N PRO A 67 13.38 6.32 -11.56
CA PRO A 67 14.24 7.38 -12.05
C PRO A 67 15.72 6.97 -12.00
N GLU A 68 16.58 7.81 -12.56
CA GLU A 68 18.03 7.64 -12.39
C GLU A 68 18.39 7.63 -10.90
N ILE A 69 19.16 6.62 -10.47
CA ILE A 69 19.57 6.46 -9.08
C ILE A 69 21.05 6.82 -8.97
N LYS A 70 21.36 7.86 -8.20
CA LYS A 70 22.74 8.26 -7.89
C LYS A 70 23.17 7.65 -6.57
N MET A 71 24.03 6.64 -6.68
CA MET A 71 24.55 5.87 -5.56
C MET A 71 25.83 6.49 -5.00
N GLY A 72 25.83 6.72 -3.69
CA GLY A 72 27.01 7.08 -2.91
C GLY A 72 27.53 5.90 -2.08
N ALA A 73 28.58 6.14 -1.30
CA ALA A 73 29.24 5.12 -0.47
C ALA A 73 28.31 4.47 0.58
N PHE A 74 27.20 5.12 0.94
CA PHE A 74 26.25 4.65 1.96
C PHE A 74 24.90 4.20 1.40
N GLY A 75 24.73 4.22 0.08
CA GLY A 75 23.43 3.97 -0.52
C GLY A 75 22.95 5.08 -1.46
N ALA A 76 21.68 4.98 -1.81
CA ALA A 76 20.91 6.03 -2.47
C ALA A 76 19.48 6.02 -1.93
N ASP A 77 18.90 7.20 -1.79
CA ASP A 77 17.46 7.32 -1.62
C ASP A 77 16.78 7.23 -2.99
N ILE A 78 15.62 6.57 -3.02
CA ILE A 78 14.77 6.45 -4.19
C ILE A 78 13.42 7.06 -3.82
N THR A 79 13.04 8.08 -4.55
CA THR A 79 11.75 8.77 -4.38
C THR A 79 11.04 8.82 -5.72
N ILE A 80 9.84 8.27 -5.75
CA ILE A 80 8.88 8.35 -6.85
C ILE A 80 7.65 9.04 -6.28
N VAL A 81 7.17 10.08 -6.95
CA VAL A 81 6.05 10.91 -6.48
C VAL A 81 4.92 10.81 -7.50
N GLU A 82 3.74 10.42 -7.02
CA GLU A 82 2.46 10.45 -7.74
C GLU A 82 2.54 9.92 -9.18
N GLN A 83 3.26 8.82 -9.37
CA GLN A 83 3.34 8.18 -10.67
C GLN A 83 2.04 7.42 -10.95
N ARG A 84 1.44 7.67 -12.11
CA ARG A 84 0.26 6.92 -12.53
C ARG A 84 0.64 5.49 -12.92
N ILE A 85 0.09 4.53 -12.20
CA ILE A 85 0.23 3.11 -12.48
C ILE A 85 -1.03 2.64 -13.20
N ALA A 86 -0.87 2.18 -14.45
CA ALA A 86 -1.93 1.49 -15.16
C ALA A 86 -2.04 0.03 -14.67
N ILE A 87 -3.26 -0.42 -14.42
CA ILE A 87 -3.54 -1.82 -14.08
C ILE A 87 -3.56 -2.61 -15.38
N ILE A 88 -2.54 -3.44 -15.60
CA ILE A 88 -2.41 -4.26 -16.81
C ILE A 88 -3.04 -5.65 -16.67
N ASP A 89 -3.27 -6.09 -15.43
CA ASP A 89 -3.96 -7.33 -15.08
C ASP A 89 -4.73 -7.09 -13.77
N MET A 90 -6.06 -7.02 -13.88
CA MET A 90 -6.95 -6.74 -12.76
C MET A 90 -6.98 -7.90 -11.75
N GLU A 91 -6.88 -9.14 -12.20
CA GLU A 91 -6.90 -10.30 -11.30
C GLU A 91 -5.59 -10.39 -10.49
N ALA A 92 -4.46 -10.10 -11.12
CA ALA A 92 -3.18 -9.98 -10.43
C ALA A 92 -3.19 -8.80 -9.43
N PHE A 93 -3.79 -7.67 -9.82
CA PHE A 93 -3.94 -6.50 -8.95
C PHE A 93 -4.81 -6.78 -7.73
N LYS A 94 -6.00 -7.37 -7.92
CA LYS A 94 -6.90 -7.78 -6.82
C LYS A 94 -6.21 -8.68 -5.82
N ALA A 95 -5.43 -9.66 -6.29
CA ALA A 95 -4.68 -10.54 -5.41
C ALA A 95 -3.57 -9.80 -4.62
N PHE A 96 -2.94 -8.80 -5.23
CA PHE A 96 -1.98 -7.95 -4.54
C PHE A 96 -2.65 -7.09 -3.45
N VAL A 97 -3.78 -6.44 -3.74
CA VAL A 97 -4.54 -5.67 -2.75
C VAL A 97 -5.08 -6.57 -1.63
N ALA A 98 -5.56 -7.77 -1.95
CA ALA A 98 -5.94 -8.76 -0.94
C ALA A 98 -4.78 -9.09 0.01
N SER A 99 -3.56 -9.27 -0.53
CA SER A 99 -2.37 -9.50 0.29
C SER A 99 -2.03 -8.30 1.17
N ILE A 100 -2.18 -7.06 0.66
CA ILE A 100 -2.00 -5.86 1.49
C ILE A 100 -2.94 -5.90 2.69
N MET A 101 -4.19 -6.27 2.51
CA MET A 101 -5.20 -6.19 3.57
C MET A 101 -5.17 -7.37 4.55
N GLN A 102 -4.91 -8.59 4.05
CA GLN A 102 -5.14 -9.83 4.80
C GLN A 102 -3.86 -10.45 5.39
N ASP A 103 -2.69 -10.07 4.88
CA ASP A 103 -1.41 -10.62 5.32
C ASP A 103 -0.69 -9.68 6.29
N GLU A 104 0.01 -10.26 7.27
CA GLU A 104 0.93 -9.49 8.13
C GLU A 104 2.18 -9.07 7.35
N GLN A 105 2.66 -9.94 6.46
CA GLN A 105 3.78 -9.71 5.58
C GLN A 105 3.45 -10.14 4.17
N LEU A 106 3.83 -9.34 3.19
CA LEU A 106 3.69 -9.65 1.78
C LEU A 106 4.97 -9.34 1.00
N VAL A 107 5.06 -9.94 -0.18
CA VAL A 107 6.18 -9.76 -1.10
C VAL A 107 5.71 -9.05 -2.36
N LEU A 108 6.32 -7.90 -2.64
CA LEU A 108 6.23 -7.22 -3.94
C LEU A 108 7.57 -7.40 -4.66
N ARG A 109 7.55 -7.87 -5.91
CA ARG A 109 8.76 -7.98 -6.72
C ARG A 109 8.76 -6.89 -7.79
N LEU A 110 9.92 -6.25 -7.95
CA LEU A 110 10.24 -5.40 -9.09
C LEU A 110 11.03 -6.26 -10.07
N GLU A 111 10.48 -6.53 -11.25
CA GLU A 111 11.08 -7.47 -12.20
C GLU A 111 11.26 -6.85 -13.59
N LYS A 112 12.10 -7.51 -14.41
CA LYS A 112 12.36 -7.18 -15.82
C LYS A 112 12.90 -5.77 -16.06
N GLY A 113 13.44 -5.12 -15.04
CA GLY A 113 14.17 -3.87 -15.21
C GLY A 113 15.45 -4.08 -16.02
N GLN A 114 15.69 -3.20 -16.98
CA GLN A 114 16.94 -3.14 -17.72
C GLN A 114 17.54 -1.75 -17.57
N ALA A 115 18.76 -1.68 -17.08
CA ALA A 115 19.45 -0.42 -16.84
C ALA A 115 20.93 -0.53 -17.16
N THR A 116 21.60 0.61 -17.15
CA THR A 116 23.05 0.71 -17.19
C THR A 116 23.56 1.27 -15.87
N VAL A 117 24.69 0.77 -15.40
CA VAL A 117 25.43 1.31 -14.25
C VAL A 117 26.69 1.97 -14.76
N LYS A 118 26.86 3.24 -14.43
CA LYS A 118 28.09 4.00 -14.69
C LYS A 118 28.87 4.19 -13.40
N SER A 119 30.12 3.75 -13.35
CA SER A 119 31.01 3.95 -12.20
C SER A 119 32.47 3.99 -12.66
N MET A 120 33.27 4.90 -12.10
CA MET A 120 34.71 5.02 -12.39
C MET A 120 35.06 5.01 -13.89
N GLY A 121 34.26 5.69 -14.73
CA GLY A 121 34.47 5.76 -16.19
C GLY A 121 34.03 4.51 -16.97
N MET A 122 33.56 3.46 -16.30
CA MET A 122 33.05 2.24 -16.89
C MET A 122 31.52 2.25 -16.95
N THR A 123 30.95 1.64 -17.99
CA THR A 123 29.51 1.42 -18.14
C THR A 123 29.22 -0.07 -18.24
N SER A 124 28.17 -0.55 -17.59
CA SER A 124 27.77 -1.97 -17.56
C SER A 124 26.26 -2.10 -17.62
N THR A 125 25.74 -2.99 -18.45
CA THR A 125 24.29 -3.29 -18.51
C THR A 125 23.91 -4.27 -17.41
N ILE A 126 22.81 -4.01 -16.71
CA ILE A 126 22.31 -4.83 -15.61
C ILE A 126 20.84 -5.22 -15.83
N ALA A 127 20.47 -6.37 -15.29
CA ALA A 127 19.08 -6.71 -15.03
C ALA A 127 18.72 -6.28 -13.60
N TYR A 128 17.78 -5.37 -13.47
CA TYR A 128 17.29 -4.88 -12.19
C TYR A 128 16.08 -5.69 -11.73
N ASN A 129 16.31 -6.54 -10.73
CA ASN A 129 15.27 -7.31 -10.07
C ASN A 129 15.39 -7.13 -8.56
N LYS A 130 14.29 -6.80 -7.88
CA LYS A 130 14.24 -6.59 -6.43
C LYS A 130 13.07 -7.31 -5.81
N VAL A 131 13.29 -7.85 -4.62
CA VAL A 131 12.25 -8.44 -3.77
C VAL A 131 12.07 -7.50 -2.58
N LEU A 132 10.85 -7.00 -2.41
CA LEU A 132 10.46 -6.09 -1.35
C LEU A 132 9.61 -6.88 -0.34
N ASN A 133 10.10 -6.99 0.88
CA ASN A 133 9.33 -7.56 1.99
C ASN A 133 8.64 -6.40 2.70
N LEU A 134 7.32 -6.41 2.66
CA LEU A 134 6.46 -5.33 3.16
C LEU A 134 5.56 -5.88 4.26
N ARG A 135 5.13 -5.02 5.17
CA ARG A 135 4.08 -5.34 6.14
C ARG A 135 2.74 -4.94 5.53
N GLY A 136 1.73 -5.79 5.69
CA GLY A 136 0.37 -5.48 5.28
C GLY A 136 -0.39 -4.72 6.37
N LEU A 137 -1.67 -4.48 6.12
CA LEU A 137 -2.62 -3.80 6.97
C LEU A 137 -3.36 -4.74 7.93
N LYS A 138 -3.07 -6.04 7.92
CA LYS A 138 -3.55 -6.96 8.97
C LYS A 138 -3.09 -6.51 10.38
N SER A 139 -1.97 -5.79 10.45
CA SER A 139 -1.43 -5.23 11.68
C SER A 139 -2.00 -3.85 12.03
N LEU A 140 -3.01 -3.37 11.31
CA LEU A 140 -3.71 -2.13 11.64
C LEU A 140 -4.46 -2.33 12.97
N GLU A 141 -4.09 -1.54 13.97
CA GLU A 141 -4.78 -1.54 15.25
C GLU A 141 -5.84 -0.44 15.25
N THR A 142 -7.01 -0.74 15.80
CA THR A 142 -8.14 0.18 15.81
C THR A 142 -8.80 0.25 17.17
N THR A 143 -9.19 1.46 17.60
CA THR A 143 -9.84 1.69 18.90
C THR A 143 -10.96 2.71 18.76
N LEU A 144 -12.15 2.41 19.26
CA LEU A 144 -13.23 3.41 19.33
C LEU A 144 -12.90 4.43 20.41
N LEU A 145 -12.70 5.69 19.99
CA LEU A 145 -12.43 6.80 20.89
C LEU A 145 -13.72 7.42 21.41
N LYS A 146 -14.72 7.56 20.54
CA LYS A 146 -15.94 8.29 20.87
C LYS A 146 -17.13 7.85 20.01
N VAL A 147 -18.30 7.87 20.63
CA VAL A 147 -19.60 7.77 19.98
C VAL A 147 -20.42 8.99 20.39
N GLU A 148 -20.96 9.72 19.43
CA GLU A 148 -21.80 10.90 19.64
C GLU A 148 -23.10 10.75 18.86
N ALA A 149 -24.19 11.31 19.40
CA ALA A 149 -25.37 11.56 18.59
C ALA A 149 -25.05 12.66 17.57
N ASP A 150 -25.51 12.46 16.33
CA ASP A 150 -25.40 13.40 15.22
C ASP A 150 -26.81 13.66 14.67
N ASP A 151 -27.03 14.78 13.97
CA ASP A 151 -28.35 15.12 13.41
C ASP A 151 -28.88 14.04 12.46
N ASN A 152 -27.97 13.21 11.92
CA ASN A 152 -28.25 12.10 11.00
C ASN A 152 -28.04 10.70 11.62
N GLY A 153 -27.97 10.59 12.95
CA GLY A 153 -27.85 9.32 13.67
C GLY A 153 -26.72 9.31 14.69
N VAL A 154 -25.65 8.60 14.38
CA VAL A 154 -24.49 8.37 15.25
C VAL A 154 -23.21 8.71 14.49
N LYS A 155 -22.32 9.42 15.19
CA LYS A 155 -20.94 9.65 14.76
C LYS A 155 -19.98 8.81 15.61
N SER A 156 -19.18 7.99 14.97
CA SER A 156 -18.14 7.18 15.61
C SER A 156 -16.76 7.70 15.23
N ILE A 157 -15.92 7.96 16.23
CA ILE A 157 -14.52 8.38 16.04
C ILE A 157 -13.62 7.22 16.43
N ILE A 158 -12.81 6.76 15.50
CA ILE A 158 -11.99 5.55 15.62
C ILE A 158 -10.53 5.95 15.45
N SER A 159 -9.67 5.61 16.41
CA SER A 159 -8.23 5.71 16.27
C SER A 159 -7.71 4.55 15.45
N MET A 160 -6.74 4.81 14.58
CA MET A 160 -6.03 3.82 13.78
C MET A 160 -4.52 3.96 14.03
N LEU A 161 -3.85 2.86 14.33
CA LEU A 161 -2.39 2.79 14.39
C LEU A 161 -1.89 1.81 13.32
N ASN A 162 -1.26 2.35 12.29
CA ASN A 162 -0.77 1.58 11.15
C ASN A 162 0.77 1.43 11.21
N PRO A 163 1.29 0.25 11.56
CA PRO A 163 2.74 -0.02 11.60
C PRO A 163 3.34 -0.40 10.24
N SER A 164 2.54 -0.42 9.17
CA SER A 164 2.99 -0.83 7.82
C SER A 164 3.70 0.30 7.07
N GLN A 165 4.24 -0.02 5.88
CA GLN A 165 4.76 1.00 4.95
C GLN A 165 3.68 1.61 4.05
N PHE A 166 2.44 1.14 4.12
CA PHE A 166 1.39 1.55 3.21
C PHE A 166 0.61 2.74 3.74
N GLU A 167 0.39 3.71 2.86
CA GLU A 167 -0.70 4.68 2.97
C GLU A 167 -1.68 4.44 1.83
N VAL A 168 -2.96 4.31 2.16
CA VAL A 168 -3.99 3.96 1.18
C VAL A 168 -5.19 4.87 1.34
N ASP A 169 -5.53 5.57 0.26
CA ASP A 169 -6.80 6.27 0.10
C ASP A 169 -7.85 5.28 -0.41
N LEU A 170 -8.83 4.99 0.44
CA LEU A 170 -9.94 4.08 0.14
C LEU A 170 -11.20 4.85 -0.27
N GLY A 171 -11.14 6.17 -0.44
CA GLY A 171 -12.31 6.98 -0.75
C GLY A 171 -13.32 7.01 0.40
N THR A 172 -14.60 7.14 0.06
CA THR A 172 -15.70 7.12 1.02
C THR A 172 -16.21 5.71 1.17
N VAL A 173 -15.73 5.02 2.20
CA VAL A 173 -16.08 3.63 2.48
C VAL A 173 -17.41 3.57 3.23
N ILE A 174 -18.26 2.64 2.81
CA ILE A 174 -19.50 2.25 3.49
C ILE A 174 -19.19 1.05 4.37
N TYR A 175 -19.42 1.21 5.66
CA TYR A 175 -19.18 0.21 6.69
C TYR A 175 -20.50 -0.35 7.20
N GLU A 176 -20.63 -1.68 7.12
CA GLU A 176 -21.62 -2.40 7.90
C GLU A 176 -21.20 -2.40 9.38
N VAL A 177 -22.08 -1.93 10.25
CA VAL A 177 -21.87 -2.00 11.70
C VAL A 177 -22.46 -3.31 12.19
N GLN A 178 -21.63 -4.19 12.73
CA GLN A 178 -22.02 -5.49 13.24
C GLN A 178 -21.86 -5.53 14.76
N GLY A 179 -22.85 -6.09 15.46
CA GLY A 179 -22.78 -6.36 16.89
C GLY A 179 -21.93 -7.58 17.22
N LYS A 180 -21.88 -7.94 18.49
CA LYS A 180 -21.06 -9.04 19.04
C LYS A 180 -21.33 -10.40 18.40
N ASP A 181 -22.57 -10.63 17.98
CA ASP A 181 -23.04 -11.85 17.33
C ASP A 181 -22.79 -11.87 15.81
N GLY A 182 -22.17 -10.82 15.26
CA GLY A 182 -21.97 -10.63 13.82
C GLY A 182 -23.22 -10.16 13.08
N ARG A 183 -24.33 -9.89 13.79
CA ARG A 183 -25.54 -9.36 13.16
C ARG A 183 -25.31 -7.90 12.79
N ARG A 184 -25.69 -7.54 11.56
CA ARG A 184 -25.81 -6.13 11.17
C ARG A 184 -26.76 -5.39 12.10
N ILE A 185 -26.24 -4.34 12.72
CA ILE A 185 -26.98 -3.40 13.57
C ILE A 185 -27.02 -2.00 12.97
N GLY A 186 -26.29 -1.72 11.90
CA GLY A 186 -26.31 -0.40 11.30
C GLY A 186 -25.45 -0.28 10.06
N GLU A 187 -25.34 0.94 9.59
CA GLU A 187 -24.46 1.33 8.51
C GLU A 187 -23.91 2.73 8.80
N GLN A 188 -22.60 2.88 8.66
CA GLN A 188 -21.95 4.18 8.71
C GLN A 188 -20.99 4.32 7.53
N LYS A 189 -20.66 5.55 7.16
CA LYS A 189 -19.72 5.84 6.10
C LYS A 189 -18.76 6.95 6.47
N GLY A 190 -17.62 6.97 5.82
CA GLY A 190 -16.64 8.03 6.02
C GLY A 190 -15.48 7.97 5.03
N ALA A 191 -14.91 9.14 4.75
CA ALA A 191 -13.67 9.26 4.01
C ALA A 191 -12.57 8.50 4.77
N THR A 192 -12.06 7.44 4.15
CA THR A 192 -11.13 6.51 4.78
C THR A 192 -9.77 6.63 4.11
N TYR A 193 -8.85 7.25 4.83
CA TYR A 193 -7.43 7.27 4.49
C TYR A 193 -6.65 6.57 5.58
N VAL A 194 -6.03 5.44 5.24
CA VAL A 194 -5.15 4.71 6.16
C VAL A 194 -3.76 5.36 6.06
N SER A 195 -3.44 6.28 6.96
CA SER A 195 -2.09 6.87 7.02
C SER A 195 -1.13 5.94 7.75
N ARG A 196 0.18 6.18 7.62
CA ARG A 196 1.18 5.50 8.45
C ARG A 196 1.18 6.10 9.85
N GLY A 197 1.38 5.27 10.88
CA GLY A 197 1.35 5.71 12.27
C GLY A 197 -0.08 5.96 12.77
N GLU A 198 -0.22 6.89 13.71
CA GLU A 198 -1.50 7.24 14.31
C GLU A 198 -2.35 8.13 13.40
N SER A 199 -3.63 7.81 13.29
CA SER A 199 -4.66 8.64 12.66
C SER A 199 -6.03 8.39 13.28
N SER A 200 -7.03 9.14 12.82
CA SER A 200 -8.42 8.97 13.23
C SER A 200 -9.34 8.90 12.03
N LEU A 201 -10.31 8.00 12.07
CA LEU A 201 -11.41 7.85 11.13
C LEU A 201 -12.70 8.32 11.78
N ALA A 202 -13.45 9.18 11.10
CA ALA A 202 -14.78 9.60 11.51
C ALA A 202 -15.82 8.95 10.60
N LEU A 203 -16.75 8.22 11.22
CA LEU A 203 -17.83 7.53 10.55
C LEU A 203 -19.17 8.11 10.97
N HIS A 204 -20.08 8.24 10.02
CA HIS A 204 -21.41 8.83 10.23
C HIS A 204 -22.48 7.90 9.65
N GLY A 205 -23.59 7.73 10.36
CA GLY A 205 -24.74 6.98 9.87
C GLY A 205 -25.62 6.49 10.99
N PHE A 206 -26.42 5.47 10.73
CA PHE A 206 -27.42 4.98 11.67
C PHE A 206 -27.02 3.63 12.25
N VAL A 207 -27.21 3.47 13.56
CA VAL A 207 -26.99 2.21 14.28
C VAL A 207 -28.17 1.96 15.22
N GLU A 208 -28.71 0.76 15.17
CA GLU A 208 -29.69 0.23 16.10
C GLU A 208 -28.98 -0.41 17.30
N GLY A 209 -29.11 0.21 18.47
CA GLY A 209 -28.49 -0.28 19.71
C GLY A 209 -27.21 0.46 20.08
N GLU A 210 -26.44 -0.12 21.00
CA GLU A 210 -25.20 0.49 21.51
C GLU A 210 -23.99 0.10 20.66
N VAL A 211 -23.16 1.08 20.32
CA VAL A 211 -21.82 0.87 19.75
C VAL A 211 -20.83 0.83 20.90
N SER A 212 -20.31 -0.36 21.20
CA SER A 212 -19.37 -0.61 22.29
C SER A 212 -18.04 -1.17 21.79
N SER A 213 -16.96 -0.73 22.44
CA SER A 213 -15.61 -1.25 22.24
C SER A 213 -15.50 -2.70 22.74
N GLY A 214 -14.77 -3.54 22.01
CA GLY A 214 -14.64 -4.98 22.15
C GLY A 214 -15.78 -5.82 21.57
N GLU A 215 -16.90 -5.21 21.19
CA GLU A 215 -18.12 -5.92 20.79
C GLU A 215 -18.65 -5.51 19.42
N THR A 216 -18.31 -4.32 18.93
CA THR A 216 -18.78 -3.80 17.64
C THR A 216 -17.68 -3.92 16.59
N ARG A 217 -18.06 -4.31 15.38
CA ARG A 217 -17.18 -4.35 14.21
C ARG A 217 -17.71 -3.43 13.14
N PHE A 218 -16.82 -2.66 12.52
CA PHE A 218 -17.11 -1.97 11.27
C PHE A 218 -16.46 -2.76 10.15
N VAL A 219 -17.27 -3.26 9.22
CA VAL A 219 -16.82 -4.06 8.08
C VAL A 219 -17.04 -3.23 6.83
N GLY A 220 -15.95 -2.82 6.15
CA GLY A 220 -16.06 -2.12 4.87
C GLY A 220 -16.70 -3.05 3.82
N VAL A 221 -17.86 -2.66 3.27
CA VAL A 221 -18.65 -3.48 2.34
C VAL A 221 -18.74 -2.88 0.94
N ASP A 222 -18.60 -1.56 0.81
CA ASP A 222 -18.66 -0.85 -0.47
C ASP A 222 -17.91 0.51 -0.39
N VAL A 223 -17.78 1.19 -1.53
CA VAL A 223 -17.30 2.58 -1.64
C VAL A 223 -18.26 3.41 -2.49
N GLU A 224 -18.36 4.70 -2.20
CA GLU A 224 -19.20 5.61 -3.00
C GLU A 224 -18.61 5.86 -4.39
N GLU A 225 -17.29 5.87 -4.51
CA GLU A 225 -16.60 6.15 -5.76
C GLU A 225 -16.61 4.95 -6.73
N GLU A 226 -16.90 5.23 -8.00
CA GLU A 226 -16.83 4.24 -9.09
C GLU A 226 -15.36 4.02 -9.52
N ASN A 227 -14.67 3.14 -8.81
CA ASN A 227 -13.28 2.76 -9.10
C ASN A 227 -13.00 1.29 -8.75
N TRP A 228 -11.74 0.85 -8.87
CA TRP A 228 -11.37 -0.54 -8.58
C TRP A 228 -11.65 -0.98 -7.13
N LEU A 229 -11.74 -0.06 -6.15
CA LEU A 229 -12.03 -0.39 -4.75
C LEU A 229 -13.40 -1.05 -4.62
N LYS A 230 -14.37 -0.65 -5.44
CA LYS A 230 -15.72 -1.24 -5.49
C LYS A 230 -15.69 -2.73 -5.81
N GLN A 231 -14.75 -3.16 -6.66
CA GLN A 231 -14.56 -4.57 -6.99
C GLN A 231 -13.84 -5.36 -5.87
N ILE A 232 -13.24 -4.67 -4.91
CA ILE A 232 -12.37 -5.26 -3.89
C ILE A 232 -13.04 -5.28 -2.51
N MET A 233 -13.84 -4.26 -2.16
CA MET A 233 -14.50 -4.18 -0.84
C MET A 233 -15.43 -5.37 -0.57
N GLY A 234 -16.14 -5.88 -1.58
CA GLY A 234 -16.93 -7.11 -1.43
C GLY A 234 -16.10 -8.40 -1.23
N SER A 235 -14.77 -8.32 -1.34
CA SER A 235 -13.84 -9.47 -1.24
C SER A 235 -12.86 -9.37 -0.07
N ILE A 236 -12.85 -8.25 0.67
CA ILE A 236 -11.92 -7.99 1.76
C ILE A 236 -12.67 -7.42 2.95
N GLU A 237 -12.72 -8.16 4.05
CA GLU A 237 -13.22 -7.62 5.32
C GLU A 237 -12.23 -6.59 5.86
N VAL A 238 -12.52 -5.30 5.70
CA VAL A 238 -11.86 -4.25 6.48
C VAL A 238 -12.54 -4.23 7.84
N VAL A 239 -12.07 -5.06 8.76
CA VAL A 239 -12.62 -5.14 10.12
C VAL A 239 -11.93 -4.13 11.00
N VAL A 240 -12.63 -3.06 11.34
CA VAL A 240 -12.30 -2.26 12.51
C VAL A 240 -12.98 -2.95 13.69
N THR A 241 -12.21 -3.76 14.43
CA THR A 241 -12.66 -4.20 15.75
C THR A 241 -12.34 -3.07 16.69
N VAL A 242 -13.38 -2.34 17.08
CA VAL A 242 -13.26 -1.34 18.12
C VAL A 242 -13.49 -1.96 19.46
#